data_AF-A0A3A3ENM0-F1
#
_entry.id   AF-A0A3A3ENM0-F1
#
_cell.length_a   1.000
_cell.length_b   1.000
_cell.length_c   1.000
_cell.angle_alpha   90.00
_cell.angle_beta   90.00
_cell.angle_gamma   90.00
#
_symmetry.space_group_name_H-M   'P 1'
#
loop_
_entity.id
_entity.type
_entity.pdbx_description
1 polymer ?
#
loop_
_entity_poly.entity_id
_entity_poly.type
_entity_poly.pdbx_seq_one_letter_code
_entity_poly.pdbx_strand_id
1 'polypeptide(L)'
;MLIKNVVISVFLIFSLGACTEPPPEDTGKLRVIEVTDHEFKINGESAVTLIIGRGHVAEYSFSIRKSDLKKGTLLQSVSDSNPNVRADATFFSEYYVQSKDHDTHVSVEIVEIDPVEEVARIAVGAKLVNLKDKDFKELEIIIFELTGQNLENLLNEVKI
;
A
#
# COMPACT_ATOMS: atom_id res chain seq x y z
N MET A 1 73.00 18.37 16.54
CA MET A 1 71.59 18.84 16.61
C MET A 1 70.71 17.72 16.08
N LEU A 2 69.93 17.08 16.97
CA LEU A 2 68.95 16.05 16.62
C LEU A 2 67.67 16.74 16.12
N ILE A 3 67.14 16.31 14.97
CA ILE A 3 65.76 16.60 14.57
C ILE A 3 65.06 15.27 14.32
N LYS A 4 63.90 15.15 14.96
CA LYS A 4 63.16 13.92 15.27
C LYS A 4 62.45 13.32 14.06
N ASN A 5 62.36 11.99 14.07
CA ASN A 5 61.48 11.18 13.22
C ASN A 5 60.01 11.54 13.50
N VAL A 6 59.26 11.89 12.44
CA VAL A 6 57.80 12.00 12.48
C VAL A 6 57.22 10.82 11.71
N VAL A 7 56.63 9.88 12.44
CA VAL A 7 55.89 8.74 11.90
C VAL A 7 54.49 9.24 11.54
N ILE A 8 54.16 9.24 10.25
CA ILE A 8 52.80 9.56 9.77
C ILE A 8 52.00 8.26 9.78
N SER A 9 51.15 8.13 10.78
CA SER A 9 50.21 7.02 10.93
C SER A 9 49.04 7.22 9.95
N VAL A 10 48.88 6.31 8.99
CA VAL A 10 47.78 6.28 8.03
C VAL A 10 46.55 5.73 8.75
N PHE A 11 45.57 6.60 9.03
CA PHE A 11 44.23 6.19 9.47
C PHE A 11 43.45 5.64 8.27
N LEU A 12 43.24 4.33 8.25
CA LEU A 12 42.28 3.64 7.38
C LEU A 12 40.86 3.97 7.83
N ILE A 13 40.14 4.79 7.05
CA ILE A 13 38.71 5.03 7.22
C ILE A 13 37.98 3.89 6.50
N PHE A 14 37.45 2.94 7.26
CA PHE A 14 36.44 1.99 6.79
C PHE A 14 35.13 2.76 6.58
N SER A 15 34.85 3.18 5.35
CA SER A 15 33.50 3.57 4.95
C SER A 15 32.67 2.30 4.81
N LEU A 16 31.89 1.97 5.85
CA LEU A 16 30.73 1.10 5.74
C LEU A 16 29.77 1.77 4.77
N GLY A 17 29.81 1.36 3.50
CA GLY A 17 28.74 1.63 2.56
C GLY A 17 27.52 0.87 3.05
N ALA A 18 26.66 1.54 3.83
CA ALA A 18 25.28 1.10 3.95
C ALA A 18 24.74 1.13 2.51
N CYS A 19 24.48 -0.05 1.94
CA CYS A 19 23.67 -0.17 0.74
C CYS A 19 22.26 0.31 1.09
N THR A 20 22.06 1.63 1.07
CA THR A 20 20.72 2.18 0.95
C THR A 20 20.25 1.78 -0.43
N GLU A 21 19.29 0.85 -0.50
CA GLU A 21 18.59 0.58 -1.75
C GLU A 21 18.14 1.92 -2.34
N PRO A 22 18.44 2.18 -3.62
CA PRO A 22 18.00 3.39 -4.26
C PRO A 22 16.47 3.44 -4.20
N PRO A 23 15.88 4.61 -3.87
CA PRO A 23 14.42 4.73 -3.84
C PRO A 23 13.88 4.31 -5.22
N PRO A 24 12.81 3.50 -5.24
CA PRO A 24 12.32 2.92 -6.49
C PRO A 24 11.91 4.02 -7.45
N GLU A 25 12.50 3.99 -8.66
CA GLU A 25 12.33 5.00 -9.72
C GLU A 25 10.86 5.46 -9.84
N ASP A 26 10.66 6.78 -9.81
CA ASP A 26 9.36 7.39 -10.02
C ASP A 26 8.98 7.30 -11.51
N THR A 27 8.47 6.13 -11.88
CA THR A 27 8.04 5.84 -13.25
C THR A 27 6.70 6.51 -13.60
N GLY A 28 6.08 7.27 -12.69
CA GLY A 28 4.73 7.83 -12.84
C GLY A 28 3.62 6.78 -12.93
N LYS A 29 3.94 5.49 -12.80
CA LYS A 29 2.98 4.38 -12.81
C LYS A 29 2.36 4.23 -11.43
N LEU A 30 1.08 3.83 -11.42
CA LEU A 30 0.43 3.41 -10.18
C LEU A 30 1.16 2.19 -9.61
N ARG A 31 1.41 2.22 -8.30
CA ARG A 31 1.97 1.12 -7.52
C ARG A 31 1.36 1.11 -6.13
N VAL A 32 1.50 -0.01 -5.43
CA VAL A 32 1.27 -0.03 -3.99
C VAL A 32 2.46 0.66 -3.33
N ILE A 33 2.20 1.79 -2.69
CA ILE A 33 3.20 2.59 -1.98
C ILE A 33 3.47 1.95 -0.62
N GLU A 34 2.40 1.52 0.06
CA GLU A 34 2.47 1.00 1.41
C GLU A 34 1.31 0.03 1.64
N VAL A 35 1.57 -1.03 2.40
CA VAL A 35 0.54 -1.83 3.07
C VAL A 35 0.69 -1.59 4.57
N THR A 36 -0.39 -1.18 5.22
CA THR A 36 -0.40 -0.89 6.66
C THR A 36 -1.53 -1.64 7.36
N ASP A 37 -1.29 -2.03 8.60
CA ASP A 37 -2.24 -2.77 9.44
C ASP A 37 -2.54 -2.07 10.77
N HIS A 38 -2.14 -0.80 10.91
CA HIS A 38 -2.22 -0.03 12.16
C HIS A 38 -3.65 0.07 12.71
N GLU A 39 -3.97 -0.77 13.70
CA GLU A 39 -5.16 -0.77 14.58
C GLU A 39 -6.52 -0.55 13.90
N PHE A 40 -6.58 -0.64 12.58
CA PHE A 40 -7.77 -0.41 11.80
C PHE A 40 -8.65 -1.64 11.87
N LYS A 41 -9.90 -1.44 12.26
CA LYS A 41 -10.89 -2.52 12.34
C LYS A 41 -12.03 -2.25 11.38
N ILE A 42 -12.36 -3.26 10.60
CA ILE A 42 -13.58 -3.29 9.80
C ILE A 42 -14.54 -4.25 10.51
N ASN A 43 -15.66 -3.70 10.99
CA ASN A 43 -16.70 -4.45 11.73
C ASN A 43 -16.15 -5.20 12.95
N GLY A 44 -15.17 -4.62 13.65
CA GLY A 44 -14.57 -5.19 14.86
C GLY A 44 -13.44 -6.20 14.59
N GLU A 45 -13.19 -6.56 13.33
CA GLU A 45 -12.10 -7.44 12.92
C GLU A 45 -10.90 -6.63 12.43
N SER A 46 -9.69 -7.12 12.70
CA SER A 46 -8.45 -6.50 12.19
C SER A 46 -8.46 -6.41 10.68
N ALA A 47 -7.96 -5.30 10.16
CA ALA A 47 -7.90 -5.02 8.73
C ALA A 47 -6.49 -4.59 8.31
N VAL A 48 -6.24 -4.68 7.01
CA VAL A 48 -5.08 -4.11 6.33
C VAL A 48 -5.58 -3.08 5.33
N THR A 49 -4.77 -2.06 5.07
CA THR A 49 -5.03 -1.04 4.07
C THR A 49 -3.91 -1.04 3.04
N LEU A 50 -4.27 -1.21 1.78
CA LEU A 50 -3.39 -1.01 0.64
C LEU A 50 -3.46 0.46 0.23
N ILE A 51 -2.33 1.14 0.26
CA ILE A 51 -2.19 2.53 -0.19
C ILE A 51 -1.55 2.51 -1.58
N ILE A 52 -2.28 3.03 -2.56
CA ILE A 52 -1.91 2.99 -3.97
C ILE A 52 -1.74 4.42 -4.48
N GLY A 53 -0.72 4.64 -5.29
CA GLY A 53 -0.48 5.94 -5.88
C GLY A 53 0.71 5.98 -6.82
N ARG A 54 1.13 7.20 -7.18
CA ARG A 54 2.22 7.46 -8.14
C ARG A 54 3.38 8.15 -7.41
N GLY A 55 4.60 7.68 -7.61
CA GLY A 55 5.78 8.20 -6.91
C GLY A 55 5.61 8.11 -5.38
N HIS A 56 5.51 9.26 -4.73
CA HIS A 56 5.28 9.41 -3.28
C HIS A 56 3.89 9.97 -2.94
N VAL A 57 3.00 10.08 -3.92
CA VAL A 57 1.65 10.64 -3.73
C VAL A 57 0.66 9.50 -3.61
N ALA A 58 0.07 9.34 -2.42
CA ALA A 58 -1.04 8.42 -2.19
C ALA A 58 -2.31 8.96 -2.87
N GLU A 59 -2.98 8.11 -3.64
CA GLU A 59 -4.17 8.48 -4.40
C GLU A 59 -5.39 7.67 -3.96
N TYR A 60 -5.24 6.36 -3.78
CA TYR A 60 -6.31 5.46 -3.36
C TYR A 60 -5.91 4.66 -2.12
N SER A 61 -6.89 4.35 -1.29
CA SER A 61 -6.77 3.44 -0.16
C SER A 61 -7.81 2.33 -0.30
N PHE A 62 -7.41 1.08 -0.05
CA PHE A 62 -8.32 -0.06 -0.01
C PHE A 62 -8.12 -0.81 1.31
N SER A 63 -9.12 -0.79 2.18
CA SER A 63 -9.10 -1.50 3.45
C SER A 63 -9.93 -2.79 3.38
N ILE A 64 -9.33 -3.89 3.81
CA ILE A 64 -9.91 -5.24 3.81
C ILE A 64 -9.63 -5.95 5.12
N ARG A 65 -10.54 -6.80 5.58
CA ARG A 65 -10.33 -7.59 6.81
C ARG A 65 -9.23 -8.62 6.58
N LYS A 66 -8.38 -8.82 7.59
CA LYS A 66 -7.33 -9.85 7.57
C LYS A 66 -7.91 -11.26 7.37
N SER A 67 -9.10 -11.53 7.91
CA SER A 67 -9.81 -12.81 7.77
C SER A 67 -10.22 -13.16 6.33
N ASP A 68 -10.34 -12.13 5.47
CA ASP A 68 -10.71 -12.24 4.06
C ASP A 68 -9.47 -12.38 3.13
N LEU A 69 -8.23 -12.25 3.65
CA LEU A 69 -6.97 -12.41 2.91
C LEU A 69 -6.69 -13.87 2.55
N LYS A 70 -7.45 -14.40 1.59
CA LYS A 70 -7.32 -15.78 1.10
C LYS A 70 -7.40 -15.75 -0.42
N LYS A 71 -6.56 -16.55 -1.08
CA LYS A 71 -6.58 -16.70 -2.54
C LYS A 71 -8.00 -17.03 -3.04
N GLY A 72 -8.44 -16.32 -4.07
CA GLY A 72 -9.77 -16.45 -4.67
C GLY A 72 -10.87 -15.68 -3.94
N THR A 73 -10.59 -14.97 -2.85
CA THR A 73 -11.56 -14.07 -2.23
C THR A 73 -11.85 -12.88 -3.15
N LEU A 74 -13.12 -12.63 -3.43
CA LEU A 74 -13.62 -11.44 -4.11
C LEU A 74 -14.55 -10.65 -3.17
N LEU A 75 -14.17 -9.41 -2.85
CA LEU A 75 -14.97 -8.46 -2.11
C LEU A 75 -15.47 -7.37 -3.05
N GLN A 76 -16.78 -7.23 -3.15
CA GLN A 76 -17.41 -6.18 -3.95
C GLN A 76 -18.37 -5.36 -3.09
N SER A 77 -18.43 -4.05 -3.35
CA SER A 77 -19.38 -3.11 -2.76
C SER A 77 -19.97 -2.26 -3.88
N VAL A 78 -21.31 -2.20 -3.96
CA VAL A 78 -22.03 -1.30 -4.87
C VAL A 78 -22.82 -0.36 -3.99
N SER A 79 -22.65 0.95 -4.17
CA SER A 79 -23.28 1.97 -3.32
C SER A 79 -23.10 1.68 -1.83
N ASP A 80 -21.86 1.41 -1.41
CA ASP A 80 -21.51 1.12 -0.01
C ASP A 80 -22.34 -0.02 0.63
N SER A 81 -22.71 -1.04 -0.16
CA SER A 81 -23.53 -2.17 0.28
C SER A 81 -22.77 -3.19 1.13
N ASN A 82 -21.45 -3.31 0.94
CA ASN A 82 -20.64 -4.32 1.61
C ASN A 82 -19.74 -3.66 2.66
N PRO A 83 -20.01 -3.87 3.96
CA PRO A 83 -19.27 -3.21 5.02
C PRO A 83 -17.88 -3.83 5.26
N ASN A 84 -17.51 -4.91 4.56
CA ASN A 84 -16.25 -5.64 4.77
C ASN A 84 -15.10 -5.15 3.88
N VAL A 85 -15.40 -4.27 2.93
CA VAL A 85 -14.42 -3.59 2.08
C VAL A 85 -14.68 -2.10 2.10
N ARG A 86 -13.61 -1.33 2.25
CA ARG A 86 -13.66 0.13 2.17
C ARG A 86 -12.64 0.63 1.18
N ALA A 87 -13.00 1.63 0.40
CA ALA A 87 -12.07 2.39 -0.39
C ALA A 87 -12.40 3.88 -0.33
N ASP A 88 -11.34 4.66 -0.39
CA ASP A 88 -11.37 6.11 -0.50
C ASP A 88 -10.23 6.58 -1.39
N ALA A 89 -10.31 7.83 -1.82
CA ALA A 89 -9.27 8.43 -2.62
C ALA A 89 -9.09 9.92 -2.30
N THR A 90 -7.86 10.40 -2.50
CA THR A 90 -7.52 11.81 -2.37
C THR A 90 -6.82 12.30 -3.63
N PHE A 91 -7.40 13.30 -4.28
CA PHE A 91 -6.83 13.93 -5.47
C PHE A 91 -6.86 15.44 -5.33
N PHE A 92 -5.70 16.11 -5.44
CA PHE A 92 -5.61 17.57 -5.36
C PHE A 92 -6.33 18.16 -4.13
N SER A 93 -6.19 17.50 -2.97
CA SER A 93 -6.85 17.85 -1.70
C SER A 93 -8.37 17.65 -1.68
N GLU A 94 -8.96 17.06 -2.71
CA GLU A 94 -10.35 16.62 -2.71
C GLU A 94 -10.44 15.14 -2.32
N TYR A 95 -11.48 14.81 -1.56
CA TYR A 95 -11.69 13.50 -0.97
C TYR A 95 -12.89 12.80 -1.60
N TYR A 96 -12.71 11.54 -1.99
CA TYR A 96 -13.68 10.73 -2.70
C TYR A 96 -13.95 9.45 -1.91
N VAL A 97 -15.21 9.05 -1.81
CA VAL A 97 -15.65 7.97 -0.93
C VAL A 97 -16.66 7.04 -1.59
N GLN A 98 -16.86 5.87 -0.98
CA GLN A 98 -18.07 5.07 -1.16
C GLN A 98 -19.29 5.82 -0.62
N SER A 99 -20.44 5.67 -1.28
CA SER A 99 -21.68 6.32 -0.85
C SER A 99 -22.90 5.47 -1.17
N LYS A 100 -23.82 5.36 -0.20
CA LYS A 100 -25.12 4.68 -0.35
C LYS A 100 -26.08 5.38 -1.28
N ASP A 101 -25.90 6.69 -1.45
CA ASP A 101 -26.81 7.55 -2.21
C ASP A 101 -26.32 7.82 -3.65
N HIS A 102 -25.16 7.28 -4.01
CA HIS A 102 -24.53 7.51 -5.32
C HIS A 102 -24.07 6.18 -5.95
N ASP A 103 -23.92 6.18 -7.27
CA ASP A 103 -23.42 5.05 -8.06
C ASP A 103 -21.90 4.88 -7.87
N THR A 104 -21.52 4.38 -6.70
CA THR A 104 -20.14 4.07 -6.33
C THR A 104 -19.92 2.56 -6.39
N HIS A 105 -18.71 2.14 -6.72
CA HIS A 105 -18.34 0.73 -6.80
C HIS A 105 -16.94 0.50 -6.23
N VAL A 106 -16.73 -0.63 -5.57
CA VAL A 106 -15.42 -1.09 -5.12
C VAL A 106 -15.31 -2.58 -5.36
N SER A 107 -14.16 -3.01 -5.87
CA SER A 107 -13.83 -4.42 -6.06
C SER A 107 -12.41 -4.67 -5.58
N VAL A 108 -12.23 -5.70 -4.76
CA VAL A 108 -10.93 -6.21 -4.33
C VAL A 108 -10.93 -7.72 -4.49
N GLU A 109 -9.99 -8.24 -5.26
CA GLU A 109 -9.80 -9.67 -5.48
C GLU A 109 -8.39 -10.08 -5.03
N ILE A 110 -8.32 -11.09 -4.17
CA ILE A 110 -7.06 -11.72 -3.78
C ILE A 110 -6.73 -12.78 -4.83
N VAL A 111 -6.06 -12.38 -5.90
CA VAL A 111 -5.72 -13.24 -7.04
C VAL A 111 -4.75 -14.35 -6.60
N GLU A 112 -3.75 -13.98 -5.80
CA GLU A 112 -2.71 -14.90 -5.36
C GLU A 112 -2.09 -14.48 -4.04
N ILE A 113 -1.75 -15.48 -3.22
CA ILE A 113 -0.84 -15.38 -2.09
C ILE A 113 0.04 -16.62 -2.20
N ASP A 114 1.31 -16.43 -2.55
CA ASP A 114 2.31 -17.50 -2.63
C ASP A 114 3.44 -17.20 -1.63
N PRO A 115 3.48 -17.89 -0.48
CA PRO A 115 4.51 -17.69 0.52
C PRO A 115 5.86 -18.33 0.12
N VAL A 116 5.90 -19.20 -0.89
CA VAL A 116 7.16 -19.83 -1.37
C VAL A 116 7.87 -18.87 -2.32
N GLU A 117 7.12 -18.26 -3.23
CA GLU A 117 7.63 -17.26 -4.17
C GLU A 117 7.66 -15.84 -3.58
N GLU A 118 7.31 -15.70 -2.30
CA GLU A 118 7.26 -14.43 -1.56
C GLU A 118 6.53 -13.31 -2.32
N VAL A 119 5.34 -13.64 -2.83
CA VAL A 119 4.53 -12.73 -3.63
C VAL A 119 3.04 -12.83 -3.28
N ALA A 120 2.35 -11.69 -3.30
CA ALA A 120 0.89 -11.64 -3.38
C ALA A 120 0.46 -10.78 -4.57
N ARG A 121 -0.64 -11.18 -5.22
CA ARG A 121 -1.25 -10.42 -6.32
C ARG A 121 -2.67 -10.07 -5.94
N ILE A 122 -2.99 -8.78 -5.94
CA ILE A 122 -4.30 -8.26 -5.55
C ILE A 122 -4.83 -7.38 -6.67
N ALA A 123 -6.01 -7.71 -7.19
CA ALA A 123 -6.71 -6.87 -8.14
C ALA A 123 -7.61 -5.89 -7.39
N VAL A 124 -7.54 -4.61 -7.71
CA VAL A 124 -8.42 -3.60 -7.13
C VAL A 124 -9.02 -2.69 -8.20
N GLY A 125 -10.24 -2.24 -7.97
CA GLY A 125 -10.91 -1.24 -8.80
C GLY A 125 -11.92 -0.46 -7.98
N ALA A 126 -12.17 0.79 -8.37
CA ALA A 126 -13.08 1.66 -7.64
C ALA A 126 -13.74 2.72 -8.51
N LYS A 127 -14.94 3.14 -8.13
CA LYS A 127 -15.65 4.33 -8.57
C LYS A 127 -16.14 5.04 -7.32
N LEU A 128 -15.56 6.20 -7.02
CA LEU A 128 -15.75 6.93 -5.77
C LEU A 128 -16.26 8.33 -6.06
N VAL A 129 -17.09 8.87 -5.16
CA VAL A 129 -17.73 10.17 -5.35
C VAL A 129 -17.16 11.21 -4.39
N ASN A 130 -16.95 12.44 -4.87
CA ASN A 130 -16.78 13.59 -4.00
C ASN A 130 -18.17 14.14 -3.64
N LEU A 131 -18.49 14.13 -2.35
CA LEU A 131 -19.83 14.52 -1.88
C LEU A 131 -20.12 16.02 -1.98
N LYS A 132 -19.10 16.87 -2.16
CA LYS A 132 -19.26 18.33 -2.27
C LYS A 132 -19.79 18.74 -3.64
N ASP A 133 -19.17 18.23 -4.70
CA ASP A 133 -19.42 18.62 -6.09
C ASP A 133 -20.06 17.51 -6.94
N LYS A 134 -20.17 16.30 -6.39
CA LYS A 134 -20.71 15.09 -7.04
C LYS A 134 -19.86 14.63 -8.23
N ASP A 135 -18.59 15.01 -8.29
CA ASP A 135 -17.62 14.44 -9.23
C ASP A 135 -17.25 13.01 -8.84
N PHE A 136 -16.82 12.22 -9.83
CA PHE A 136 -16.40 10.85 -9.64
C PHE A 136 -14.95 10.64 -10.03
N LYS A 137 -14.26 9.80 -9.25
CA LYS A 137 -12.96 9.23 -9.63
C LYS A 137 -13.07 7.74 -9.78
N GLU A 138 -12.51 7.27 -10.89
CA GLU A 138 -12.54 5.87 -11.27
C GLU A 138 -11.12 5.32 -11.34
N LEU A 139 -10.96 4.12 -10.82
CA LEU A 139 -9.81 3.26 -10.97
C LEU A 139 -10.31 2.00 -11.67
N GLU A 140 -9.90 1.82 -12.93
CA GLU A 140 -10.10 0.56 -13.63
C GLU A 140 -9.47 -0.59 -12.82
N ILE A 141 -9.94 -1.82 -13.03
CA ILE A 141 -9.40 -2.96 -12.30
C ILE A 141 -7.94 -3.16 -12.70
N ILE A 142 -7.03 -3.00 -11.73
CA ILE A 142 -5.59 -3.18 -11.91
C ILE A 142 -5.10 -4.22 -10.91
N ILE A 143 -4.22 -5.12 -11.37
CA ILE A 143 -3.53 -6.10 -10.54
C ILE A 143 -2.23 -5.50 -10.04
N PHE A 144 -2.06 -5.47 -8.72
CA PHE A 144 -0.82 -5.07 -8.06
C PHE A 144 -0.11 -6.30 -7.50
N GLU A 145 1.19 -6.34 -7.74
CA GLU A 145 2.09 -7.30 -7.13
C GLU A 145 2.69 -6.70 -5.84
N LEU A 146 2.65 -7.49 -4.78
CA LEU A 146 3.16 -7.16 -3.44
C LEU A 146 4.30 -8.12 -3.10
N THR A 147 5.45 -7.55 -2.76
CA THR A 147 6.65 -8.27 -2.34
C THR A 147 7.31 -7.52 -1.17
N GLY A 148 8.32 -8.13 -0.55
CA GLY A 148 9.11 -7.52 0.53
C GLY A 148 8.25 -7.02 1.69
N GLN A 149 8.54 -5.81 2.20
CA GLN A 149 7.85 -5.26 3.37
C GLN A 149 6.33 -5.13 3.19
N ASN A 150 5.86 -4.83 1.98
CA ASN A 150 4.42 -4.73 1.72
C ASN A 150 3.73 -6.09 1.82
N LEU A 151 4.41 -7.17 1.40
CA LEU A 151 3.91 -8.53 1.61
C LEU A 151 3.96 -8.91 3.09
N GLU A 152 5.05 -8.61 3.79
CA GLU A 152 5.14 -8.88 5.23
C GLU A 152 4.02 -8.17 6.00
N ASN A 153 3.75 -6.90 5.71
CA ASN A 153 2.69 -6.14 6.35
C ASN A 153 1.30 -6.67 5.99
N LEU A 154 1.10 -7.16 4.76
CA LEU A 154 -0.13 -7.82 4.35
C LEU A 154 -0.36 -9.11 5.17
N LEU A 155 0.69 -9.91 5.34
CA LEU A 155 0.62 -11.24 5.96
C LEU A 155 0.80 -11.24 7.48
N ASN A 156 1.26 -10.13 8.06
CA ASN A 156 1.54 -10.07 9.49
C ASN A 156 0.27 -10.36 10.30
N GLU A 157 0.28 -11.48 11.04
CA GLU A 157 -0.51 -11.61 12.25
C GLU A 157 0.11 -10.64 13.27
N VAL A 158 -0.67 -9.71 13.78
CA VAL A 158 -0.19 -8.71 14.76
C VAL A 158 0.50 -9.45 15.90
N LYS A 159 1.84 -9.42 15.92
CA LYS A 159 2.60 -9.86 17.10
C LYS A 159 2.42 -8.77 18.15
N ILE A 160 1.50 -9.01 19.07
CA ILE A 160 1.32 -8.26 20.32
C ILE A 160 2.45 -8.65 21.27
#